data_AF-A0A139JRK7-F1
#
_entry.id   AF-A0A139JRK7-F1
#
_cell.length_a   1.000
_cell.length_b   1.000
_cell.length_c   1.000
_cell.angle_alpha   90.00
_cell.angle_beta   90.00
_cell.angle_gamma   90.00
#
_symmetry.space_group_name_H-M   'P 1'
#
loop_
_entity.id
_entity.type
_entity.pdbx_description
1 polymer ?
#
loop_
_entity_poly.entity_id
_entity_poly.type
_entity_poly.pdbx_seq_one_letter_code
_entity_poly.pdbx_strand_id
1 'polypeptide(L)'
;MSFGSAYAVTATESVINHPSNIFYNSGAEGWYWYQDPVPEEELLEELPPPPPEVAKEETKPEPLKEAKAEPPAPFSLKWVQEMLPKYKERAWDNPTHENVQAYFLVQRFAMDRANKFADVAQQVVVGNALLDESMRRPLATFMNPSIDRAANQNTDALLRKVSEKAGIFFFFKSDCVYCERQAPLLAYLEELGFDILAISIDGGQLQSHQFKNTKVDAGQAQVLGVRATPAMFLMNEDGQFSALGQTVLSYADLRKRILLVAAREGWVTEEELKETQPFINPNTQPDLSQELPKLLKAAADPSSLFGSKEQSEAVMALSDEDKEKFTDEQNFIEPTKLIALFGKAAQTHGQLEDGDQIEFTQ
;
A
#
# COMPACT_ATOMS: atom_id res chain seq x y z
N MET A 1 -8.11 -55.09 -55.69
CA MET A 1 -8.07 -55.88 -54.43
C MET A 1 -6.63 -55.90 -53.93
N SER A 2 -6.35 -55.33 -52.76
CA SER A 2 -5.38 -55.86 -51.79
C SER A 2 -5.46 -55.02 -50.51
N PHE A 3 -5.60 -55.69 -49.37
CA PHE A 3 -5.76 -55.13 -48.03
C PHE A 3 -4.42 -55.11 -47.28
N GLY A 4 -4.23 -54.07 -46.45
CA GLY A 4 -3.79 -54.15 -45.04
C GLY A 4 -2.33 -54.47 -44.69
N SER A 5 -1.62 -53.55 -44.04
CA SER A 5 -1.49 -53.46 -42.56
C SER A 5 -0.24 -52.68 -42.13
N ALA A 6 -0.43 -51.77 -41.17
CA ALA A 6 0.59 -50.99 -40.50
C ALA A 6 1.06 -51.69 -39.21
N TYR A 7 2.34 -51.55 -38.86
CA TYR A 7 2.90 -51.92 -37.56
C TYR A 7 3.36 -50.68 -36.81
N ALA A 8 2.92 -50.55 -35.56
CA ALA A 8 3.38 -49.58 -34.58
C ALA A 8 4.45 -50.23 -33.68
N VAL A 9 5.53 -49.51 -33.39
CA VAL A 9 6.55 -49.87 -32.39
C VAL A 9 6.45 -48.87 -31.25
N THR A 10 6.15 -49.39 -30.05
CA THR A 10 6.09 -48.64 -28.80
C THR A 10 7.50 -48.43 -28.25
N ALA A 11 7.88 -47.17 -28.04
CA ALA A 11 9.09 -46.79 -27.32
C ALA A 11 8.81 -46.74 -25.82
N THR A 12 9.25 -47.76 -25.09
CA THR A 12 9.30 -47.77 -23.62
C THR A 12 10.74 -48.02 -23.21
N GLU A 13 11.56 -46.97 -23.10
CA GLU A 13 12.81 -46.98 -22.34
C GLU A 13 13.47 -45.59 -22.36
N SER A 14 13.05 -44.71 -21.43
CA SER A 14 13.89 -43.64 -20.85
C SER A 14 13.11 -42.85 -19.80
N VAL A 15 12.62 -43.50 -18.74
CA VAL A 15 12.10 -42.82 -17.54
C VAL A 15 12.75 -43.43 -16.30
N ILE A 16 14.07 -43.27 -16.15
CA ILE A 16 14.76 -43.48 -14.88
C ILE A 16 15.94 -42.51 -14.77
N ASN A 17 15.65 -41.25 -14.43
CA ASN A 17 16.39 -40.44 -13.46
C ASN A 17 15.83 -39.00 -13.50
N HIS A 18 14.91 -38.70 -12.59
CA HIS A 18 14.64 -37.32 -12.22
C HIS A 18 15.17 -37.12 -10.81
N PRO A 19 16.01 -36.09 -10.55
CA PRO A 19 16.26 -35.66 -9.19
C PRO A 19 14.90 -35.36 -8.57
N SER A 20 14.62 -35.97 -7.42
CA SER A 20 13.38 -35.79 -6.68
C SER A 20 13.07 -34.31 -6.56
N ASN A 21 12.10 -33.83 -7.35
CA ASN A 21 11.67 -32.44 -7.34
C ASN A 21 11.13 -32.13 -5.95
N ILE A 22 11.94 -31.43 -5.15
CA ILE A 22 11.61 -30.93 -3.81
C ILE A 22 10.25 -30.20 -3.86
N PHE A 23 9.99 -29.49 -4.96
CA PHE A 23 8.75 -28.78 -5.23
C PHE A 23 7.45 -29.60 -5.13
N TYR A 24 7.45 -30.89 -5.53
CA TYR A 24 6.25 -31.74 -5.44
C TYR A 24 6.13 -32.48 -4.09
N ASN A 25 7.21 -32.55 -3.32
CA ASN A 25 7.23 -33.18 -2.00
C ASN A 25 7.07 -32.16 -0.85
N SER A 26 7.32 -30.87 -1.10
CA SER A 26 7.16 -29.76 -0.14
C SER A 26 5.71 -29.23 -0.09
N GLY A 27 4.72 -30.11 0.09
CA GLY A 27 3.29 -29.77 0.04
C GLY A 27 2.81 -28.74 1.07
N ALA A 28 3.65 -28.36 2.05
CA ALA A 28 3.31 -27.45 3.13
C ALA A 28 4.50 -26.56 3.59
N GLU A 29 5.38 -26.14 2.67
CA GLU A 29 6.51 -25.24 2.99
C GLU A 29 6.29 -23.82 2.41
N GLY A 30 5.08 -23.30 2.59
CA GLY A 30 4.75 -21.91 2.27
C GLY A 30 4.95 -20.97 3.45
N TRP A 31 4.98 -19.66 3.20
CA TRP A 31 5.13 -18.60 4.21
C TRP A 31 4.05 -18.60 5.32
N TYR A 32 2.94 -19.31 5.11
CA TYR A 32 1.85 -19.51 6.08
C TYR A 32 2.05 -20.70 7.03
N TRP A 33 3.13 -21.47 6.87
CA TRP A 33 3.40 -22.66 7.68
C TRP A 33 4.55 -22.38 8.65
N TYR A 34 4.32 -22.67 9.92
CA TYR A 34 5.32 -22.54 10.97
C TYR A 34 6.39 -23.62 10.76
N GLN A 35 7.65 -23.20 10.61
CA GLN A 35 8.78 -24.13 10.69
C GLN A 35 9.20 -24.18 12.15
N ASP A 36 9.08 -25.35 12.78
CA ASP A 36 9.52 -25.55 14.15
C ASP A 36 11.00 -25.15 14.25
N PRO A 37 11.34 -24.18 15.11
CA PRO A 37 12.74 -23.79 15.29
C PRO A 37 13.52 -24.99 15.80
N VAL A 38 14.75 -25.14 15.29
CA VAL A 38 15.66 -26.21 15.73
C VAL A 38 15.79 -26.15 17.25
N PRO A 39 15.54 -27.25 17.98
CA PRO A 39 15.51 -27.27 19.44
C PRO A 39 16.77 -26.65 20.05
N GLU A 40 16.54 -25.66 20.89
CA GLU A 40 17.51 -24.78 21.53
C GLU A 40 18.22 -25.46 22.73
N GLU A 41 18.61 -26.73 22.58
CA GLU A 41 19.29 -27.51 23.64
C GLU A 41 20.80 -27.18 23.78
N GLU A 42 21.34 -26.29 22.94
CA GLU A 42 22.74 -25.80 23.04
C GLU A 42 22.89 -24.41 23.67
N LEU A 43 21.82 -23.77 24.17
CA LEU A 43 21.86 -22.46 24.86
C LEU A 43 21.68 -22.56 26.38
N LEU A 44 21.96 -23.73 26.96
CA LEU A 44 22.10 -23.91 28.41
C LEU A 44 23.46 -23.38 28.90
N GLU A 45 23.67 -22.06 28.80
CA GLU A 45 24.75 -21.36 29.51
C GLU A 45 24.19 -20.62 30.72
N GLU A 46 24.41 -21.25 31.88
CA GLU A 46 24.67 -20.70 33.22
C GLU A 46 23.89 -19.44 33.69
N LEU A 47 22.79 -19.68 34.41
CA LEU A 47 22.24 -18.69 35.35
C LEU A 47 23.05 -18.70 36.67
N PRO A 48 23.58 -17.54 37.14
CA PRO A 48 24.22 -17.45 38.45
C PRO A 48 23.19 -17.45 39.61
N PRO A 49 23.58 -17.90 40.82
CA PRO A 49 22.67 -18.16 41.94
C PRO A 49 22.18 -16.87 42.65
N PRO A 50 21.00 -16.91 43.30
CA PRO A 50 20.40 -15.74 43.94
C PRO A 50 21.01 -15.43 45.32
N PRO A 51 21.17 -14.15 45.70
CA PRO A 51 21.47 -13.74 47.08
C PRO A 51 20.24 -13.78 48.02
N PRO A 52 20.46 -13.89 49.35
CA PRO A 52 19.46 -14.32 50.33
C PRO A 52 18.42 -13.26 50.76
N GLU A 53 17.26 -13.78 51.17
CA GLU A 53 16.13 -13.08 51.77
C GLU A 53 16.51 -12.28 53.02
N VAL A 54 16.06 -11.02 53.08
CA VAL A 54 15.86 -10.30 54.34
C VAL A 54 14.42 -9.81 54.36
N ALA A 55 13.63 -10.40 55.25
CA ALA A 55 12.29 -9.96 55.59
C ALA A 55 12.32 -8.57 56.25
N LYS A 56 11.43 -7.68 55.82
CA LYS A 56 10.94 -6.59 56.68
C LYS A 56 9.53 -6.13 56.29
N GLU A 57 8.64 -6.43 57.22
CA GLU A 57 7.43 -5.72 57.66
C GLU A 57 6.50 -5.02 56.65
N GLU A 58 5.29 -5.56 56.66
CA GLU A 58 3.99 -4.94 56.43
C GLU A 58 3.95 -3.42 56.58
N THR A 59 3.50 -2.75 55.53
CA THR A 59 2.55 -1.63 55.67
C THR A 59 1.54 -1.74 54.55
N LYS A 60 0.33 -2.10 54.94
CA LYS A 60 -0.88 -2.15 54.11
C LYS A 60 -1.18 -0.76 53.55
N PRO A 61 -1.14 -0.53 52.23
CA PRO A 61 -1.82 0.59 51.63
C PRO A 61 -3.29 0.20 51.48
N GLU A 62 -4.18 1.05 51.98
CA GLU A 62 -5.60 0.97 51.65
C GLU A 62 -5.78 0.95 50.13
N PRO A 63 -6.64 0.08 49.58
CA PRO A 63 -6.94 0.14 48.16
C PRO A 63 -7.67 1.46 47.91
N LEU A 64 -7.03 2.34 47.16
CA LEU A 64 -7.75 3.34 46.38
C LEU A 64 -8.85 2.56 45.66
N LYS A 65 -10.10 2.93 45.91
CA LYS A 65 -11.22 2.55 45.05
C LYS A 65 -10.88 3.08 43.66
N GLU A 66 -10.30 2.23 42.83
CA GLU A 66 -10.47 2.34 41.38
C GLU A 66 -11.96 2.45 41.16
N ALA A 67 -12.38 3.57 40.59
CA ALA A 67 -13.74 3.76 40.13
C ALA A 67 -14.05 2.55 39.24
N LYS A 68 -14.91 1.67 39.75
CA LYS A 68 -15.28 0.43 39.09
C LYS A 68 -15.83 0.80 37.73
N ALA A 69 -15.04 0.59 36.68
CA ALA A 69 -15.47 0.82 35.31
C ALA A 69 -16.80 0.07 35.15
N GLU A 70 -17.86 0.80 34.81
CA GLU A 70 -19.16 0.19 34.62
C GLU A 70 -19.03 -0.93 33.60
N PRO A 71 -19.64 -2.11 33.86
CA PRO A 71 -19.55 -3.22 32.93
C PRO A 71 -20.06 -2.75 31.56
N PRO A 72 -19.38 -3.12 30.45
CA PRO A 72 -19.80 -2.67 29.14
C PRO A 72 -21.24 -3.09 28.88
N ALA A 73 -22.02 -2.18 28.29
CA ALA A 73 -23.40 -2.45 27.93
C ALA A 73 -23.49 -3.76 27.12
N PRO A 74 -24.36 -4.71 27.49
CA PRO A 74 -24.49 -5.98 26.76
C PRO A 74 -24.67 -5.76 25.26
N PHE A 75 -24.01 -6.58 24.44
CA PHE A 75 -24.08 -6.54 22.98
C PHE A 75 -23.56 -5.25 22.31
N SER A 76 -22.85 -4.40 23.05
CA SER A 76 -22.04 -3.31 22.48
C SER A 76 -20.74 -3.83 21.86
N LEU A 77 -20.07 -3.01 21.04
CA LEU A 77 -18.75 -3.34 20.48
C LEU A 77 -17.76 -3.68 21.60
N LYS A 78 -17.70 -2.85 22.64
CA LYS A 78 -16.82 -3.05 23.79
C LYS A 78 -17.12 -4.35 24.53
N TRP A 79 -18.40 -4.70 24.68
CA TRP A 79 -18.81 -5.98 25.27
C TRP A 79 -18.35 -7.16 24.42
N VAL A 80 -18.51 -7.11 23.09
CA VAL A 80 -18.05 -8.20 22.20
C VAL A 80 -16.54 -8.37 22.28
N GLN A 81 -15.78 -7.27 22.27
CA GLN A 81 -14.32 -7.28 22.39
C GLN A 81 -13.85 -7.94 23.68
N GLU A 82 -14.51 -7.67 24.81
CA GLU A 82 -14.14 -8.22 26.11
C GLU A 82 -14.66 -9.65 26.34
N MET A 83 -15.83 -10.00 25.82
CA MET A 83 -16.51 -11.26 26.15
C MET A 83 -16.26 -12.38 25.16
N LEU A 84 -16.11 -12.09 23.86
CA LEU A 84 -15.85 -13.12 22.85
C LEU A 84 -14.57 -13.94 23.16
N PRO A 85 -13.44 -13.34 23.59
CA PRO A 85 -12.28 -14.10 24.03
C PRO A 85 -12.57 -15.03 25.20
N LYS A 86 -13.38 -14.59 26.18
CA LYS A 86 -13.76 -15.41 27.35
C LYS A 86 -14.62 -16.61 26.96
N TYR A 87 -15.56 -16.43 26.03
CA TYR A 87 -16.33 -17.55 25.47
C TYR A 87 -15.44 -18.53 24.70
N LYS A 88 -14.45 -18.03 23.95
CA LYS A 88 -13.48 -18.85 23.23
C LYS A 88 -12.62 -19.69 24.17
N GLU A 89 -12.03 -19.05 25.19
CA GLU A 89 -11.20 -19.71 26.21
C GLU A 89 -12.00 -20.80 26.92
N ARG A 90 -13.22 -20.49 27.38
CA ARG A 90 -14.10 -21.46 28.02
C ARG A 90 -14.47 -22.64 27.10
N ALA A 91 -14.72 -22.38 25.82
CA ALA A 91 -15.02 -23.41 24.83
C ALA A 91 -13.78 -24.28 24.51
N TRP A 92 -12.58 -23.71 24.58
CA TRP A 92 -11.33 -24.41 24.37
C TRP A 92 -10.95 -25.29 25.56
N ASP A 93 -10.95 -24.72 26.76
CA ASP A 93 -10.57 -25.42 27.99
C ASP A 93 -11.56 -26.54 28.35
N ASN A 94 -12.85 -26.31 28.10
CA ASN A 94 -13.92 -27.26 28.38
C ASN A 94 -14.90 -27.34 27.20
N PRO A 95 -14.64 -28.19 26.19
CA PRO A 95 -15.42 -28.28 24.97
C PRO A 95 -16.75 -29.05 25.17
N THR A 96 -17.65 -28.50 25.99
CA THR A 96 -19.05 -29.00 26.10
C THR A 96 -19.89 -28.43 24.97
N HIS A 97 -21.01 -29.10 24.66
CA HIS A 97 -21.95 -28.63 23.64
C HIS A 97 -22.40 -27.19 23.89
N GLU A 98 -22.70 -26.84 25.15
CA GLU A 98 -23.15 -25.52 25.56
C GLU A 98 -22.06 -24.45 25.42
N ASN A 99 -20.82 -24.74 25.83
CA ASN A 99 -19.73 -23.76 25.77
C ASN A 99 -19.36 -23.43 24.32
N VAL A 100 -19.26 -24.45 23.47
CA VAL A 100 -18.96 -24.29 22.04
C VAL A 100 -20.12 -23.58 21.33
N GLN A 101 -21.37 -23.96 21.62
CA GLN A 101 -22.55 -23.30 21.06
C GLN A 101 -22.63 -21.82 21.49
N ALA A 102 -22.36 -21.50 22.76
CA ALA A 102 -22.35 -20.12 23.25
C ALA A 102 -21.29 -19.27 22.54
N TYR A 103 -20.08 -19.81 22.35
CA TYR A 103 -19.04 -19.15 21.57
C TYR A 103 -19.48 -18.85 20.14
N PHE A 104 -20.02 -19.85 19.43
CA PHE A 104 -20.47 -19.65 18.05
C PHE A 104 -21.63 -18.66 17.92
N LEU A 105 -22.54 -18.60 18.90
CA LEU A 105 -23.64 -17.62 18.91
C LEU A 105 -23.10 -16.19 19.06
N VAL A 106 -22.14 -15.95 19.96
CA VAL A 106 -21.52 -14.63 20.13
C VAL A 106 -20.67 -14.25 18.92
N GLN A 107 -19.95 -15.20 18.33
CA GLN A 107 -19.23 -15.00 17.08
C GLN A 107 -20.19 -14.64 15.93
N ARG A 108 -21.31 -15.37 15.80
CA ARG A 108 -22.33 -15.09 14.78
C ARG A 108 -22.93 -13.71 14.95
N PHE A 109 -23.24 -13.30 16.19
CA PHE A 109 -23.72 -11.95 16.49
C PHE A 109 -22.73 -10.88 15.99
N ALA A 110 -21.42 -11.06 16.23
CA ALA A 110 -20.41 -10.13 15.74
C ALA A 110 -20.37 -10.08 14.20
N MET A 111 -20.50 -11.23 13.53
CA MET A 111 -20.59 -11.29 12.06
C MET A 111 -21.85 -10.59 11.53
N ASP A 112 -23.01 -10.78 12.16
CA ASP A 112 -24.26 -10.14 11.74
C ASP A 112 -24.19 -8.61 11.91
N ARG A 113 -23.53 -8.12 12.96
CA ARG A 113 -23.24 -6.69 13.13
C ARG A 113 -22.29 -6.15 12.06
N ALA A 114 -21.25 -6.90 11.70
CA ALA A 114 -20.32 -6.54 10.64
C ALA A 114 -21.01 -6.49 9.26
N ASN A 115 -21.89 -7.46 8.97
CA ASN A 115 -22.71 -7.46 7.75
C ASN A 115 -23.60 -6.21 7.69
N LYS A 116 -24.29 -5.89 8.80
CA LYS A 116 -25.13 -4.69 8.83
C LYS A 116 -24.33 -3.40 8.61
N PHE A 117 -23.11 -3.32 9.14
CA PHE A 117 -22.22 -2.20 8.86
C PHE A 117 -21.82 -2.14 7.39
N ALA A 118 -21.45 -3.27 6.79
CA ALA A 118 -21.09 -3.35 5.36
C ALA A 118 -22.25 -2.91 4.45
N ASP A 119 -23.48 -3.33 4.75
CA ASP A 119 -24.68 -2.92 4.00
C ASP A 119 -24.89 -1.40 4.04
N VAL A 120 -24.76 -0.80 5.23
CA VAL A 120 -24.91 0.66 5.39
C VAL A 120 -23.74 1.42 4.75
N ALA A 121 -22.52 0.90 4.85
CA ALA A 121 -21.35 1.48 4.22
C ALA A 121 -21.51 1.55 2.70
N GLN A 122 -22.03 0.49 2.06
CA GLN A 122 -22.36 0.51 0.63
C GLN A 122 -23.37 1.60 0.29
N GLN A 123 -24.43 1.76 1.09
CA GLN A 123 -25.44 2.80 0.87
C GLN A 123 -24.90 4.23 1.00
N VAL A 124 -23.95 4.46 1.92
CA VAL A 124 -23.34 5.78 2.14
C VAL A 124 -22.32 6.12 1.06
N VAL A 125 -21.63 5.11 0.51
CA VAL A 125 -20.59 5.31 -0.52
C VAL A 125 -21.18 5.55 -1.90
N VAL A 126 -22.21 4.81 -2.30
CA VAL A 126 -22.76 4.87 -3.66
C VAL A 126 -23.24 6.27 -4.00
N GLY A 127 -22.65 6.88 -5.04
CA GLY A 127 -23.00 8.22 -5.50
C GLY A 127 -22.47 9.37 -4.64
N ASN A 128 -21.68 9.08 -3.61
CA ASN A 128 -21.06 10.12 -2.77
C ASN A 128 -19.77 10.61 -3.44
N ALA A 129 -19.69 11.88 -3.82
CA ALA A 129 -18.54 12.41 -4.55
C ALA A 129 -17.20 12.34 -3.79
N LEU A 130 -17.25 12.27 -2.46
CA LEU A 130 -16.05 12.20 -1.60
C LEU A 130 -15.64 10.77 -1.24
N LEU A 131 -16.57 9.81 -1.30
CA LEU A 131 -16.36 8.43 -0.85
C LEU A 131 -16.37 7.40 -1.98
N ASP A 132 -17.04 7.70 -3.09
CA ASP A 132 -17.20 6.78 -4.22
C ASP A 132 -15.92 6.72 -5.06
N GLU A 133 -15.11 5.69 -4.84
CA GLU A 133 -13.86 5.46 -5.57
C GLU A 133 -14.09 5.26 -7.08
N SER A 134 -15.31 4.95 -7.53
CA SER A 134 -15.62 4.83 -8.96
C SER A 134 -15.38 6.15 -9.73
N MET A 135 -15.42 7.29 -9.04
CA MET A 135 -15.10 8.62 -9.58
C MET A 135 -13.62 8.81 -9.86
N ARG A 136 -12.74 8.11 -9.12
CA ARG A 136 -11.29 8.11 -9.32
C ARG A 136 -10.86 7.07 -10.34
N ARG A 137 -11.44 5.88 -10.24
CA ARG A 137 -11.19 4.78 -11.18
C ARG A 137 -12.47 3.99 -11.45
N PRO A 138 -12.93 3.91 -12.71
CA PRO A 138 -14.15 3.18 -13.05
C PRO A 138 -14.10 1.73 -12.62
N LEU A 139 -15.20 1.23 -12.06
CA LEU A 139 -15.36 -0.19 -11.74
C LEU A 139 -15.54 -1.07 -12.99
N ALA A 140 -15.94 -0.45 -14.10
CA ALA A 140 -16.15 -1.11 -15.37
C ALA A 140 -14.81 -1.59 -15.97
N THR A 141 -14.59 -2.90 -15.93
CA THR A 141 -13.31 -3.53 -16.32
C THR A 141 -12.88 -3.23 -17.76
N PHE A 142 -13.81 -2.96 -18.67
CA PHE A 142 -13.50 -2.63 -20.06
C PHE A 142 -12.80 -1.26 -20.22
N MET A 143 -12.93 -0.36 -19.25
CA MET A 143 -12.27 0.94 -19.28
C MET A 143 -10.83 0.90 -18.76
N ASN A 144 -10.49 -0.05 -17.88
CA ASN A 144 -9.17 -0.10 -17.24
C ASN A 144 -7.99 -0.05 -18.22
N PRO A 145 -7.98 -0.79 -19.35
CA PRO A 145 -6.87 -0.73 -20.30
C PRO A 145 -6.64 0.66 -20.91
N SER A 146 -7.70 1.45 -21.12
CA SER A 146 -7.56 2.81 -21.65
C SER A 146 -6.92 3.77 -20.64
N ILE A 147 -7.31 3.66 -19.37
CA ILE A 147 -6.76 4.48 -18.28
C ILE A 147 -5.30 4.09 -18.03
N ASP A 148 -5.02 2.78 -17.94
CA ASP A 148 -3.65 2.29 -17.74
C ASP A 148 -2.73 2.72 -18.91
N ARG A 149 -3.26 2.76 -20.15
CA ARG A 149 -2.50 3.25 -21.31
C ARG A 149 -2.21 4.75 -21.22
N ALA A 150 -3.20 5.56 -20.86
CA ALA A 150 -3.01 7.00 -20.68
C ALA A 150 -1.96 7.30 -19.59
N ALA A 151 -2.06 6.62 -18.44
CA ALA A 151 -1.07 6.73 -17.36
C ALA A 151 0.34 6.32 -17.79
N ASN A 152 0.49 5.24 -18.57
CA ASN A 152 1.79 4.86 -19.13
C ASN A 152 2.33 5.89 -20.12
N GLN A 153 1.50 6.48 -20.97
CA GLN A 153 1.91 7.54 -21.90
C GLN A 153 2.39 8.79 -21.16
N ASN A 154 1.69 9.18 -20.09
CA ASN A 154 2.10 10.28 -19.21
C ASN A 154 3.41 9.96 -18.49
N THR A 155 3.58 8.72 -18.02
CA THR A 155 4.83 8.23 -17.41
C THR A 155 6.00 8.36 -18.39
N ASP A 156 5.84 7.86 -19.63
CA ASP A 156 6.91 7.89 -20.63
C ASP A 156 7.21 9.33 -21.10
N ALA A 157 6.21 10.21 -21.16
CA ALA A 157 6.40 11.64 -21.42
C ALA A 157 7.20 12.33 -20.30
N LEU A 158 6.87 12.05 -19.04
CA LEU A 158 7.57 12.62 -17.90
C LEU A 158 9.00 12.09 -17.78
N LEU A 159 9.23 10.80 -18.08
CA LEU A 159 10.57 10.22 -18.15
C LEU A 159 11.45 10.88 -19.23
N ARG A 160 10.89 11.17 -20.41
CA ARG A 160 11.59 11.95 -21.44
C ARG A 160 12.03 13.32 -20.93
N LYS A 161 11.14 14.04 -20.24
CA LYS A 161 11.50 15.31 -19.59
C LYS A 161 12.63 15.17 -18.57
N VAL A 162 12.62 14.09 -17.78
CA VAL A 162 13.71 13.81 -16.82
C VAL A 162 15.03 13.50 -17.53
N SER A 163 14.98 12.79 -18.66
CA SER A 163 16.17 12.43 -19.43
C SER A 163 16.95 13.64 -19.98
N GLU A 164 16.28 14.78 -20.17
CA GLU A 164 16.92 16.05 -20.57
C GLU A 164 17.78 16.66 -19.45
N LYS A 165 17.59 16.25 -18.20
CA LYS A 165 18.27 16.81 -17.02
C LYS A 165 19.26 15.85 -16.37
N ALA A 166 19.10 14.55 -16.61
CA ALA A 166 19.89 13.52 -15.94
C ALA A 166 20.14 12.29 -16.81
N GLY A 167 21.36 11.76 -16.72
CA GLY A 167 21.74 10.46 -17.25
C GLY A 167 21.69 9.36 -16.18
N ILE A 168 21.88 8.11 -16.62
CA ILE A 168 21.92 6.94 -15.75
C ILE A 168 23.34 6.38 -15.72
N PHE A 169 23.91 6.23 -14.53
CA PHE A 169 25.14 5.48 -14.31
C PHE A 169 24.76 4.04 -13.97
N PHE A 170 25.28 3.10 -14.75
CA PHE A 170 25.00 1.68 -14.58
C PHE A 170 26.29 0.90 -14.31
N PHE A 171 26.47 0.47 -13.07
CA PHE A 171 27.62 -0.33 -12.65
C PHE A 171 27.33 -1.81 -12.80
N PHE A 172 28.23 -2.51 -13.48
CA PHE A 172 28.12 -3.94 -13.73
C PHE A 172 29.46 -4.67 -13.61
N LYS A 173 29.41 -6.00 -13.60
CA LYS A 173 30.55 -6.90 -13.79
C LYS A 173 30.21 -7.88 -14.92
N SER A 174 31.23 -8.37 -15.62
CA SER A 174 31.03 -9.33 -16.72
C SER A 174 30.59 -10.72 -16.26
N ASP A 175 30.88 -11.11 -15.01
CA ASP A 175 30.46 -12.38 -14.42
C ASP A 175 29.08 -12.32 -13.71
N CYS A 176 28.38 -11.18 -13.82
CA CYS A 176 27.15 -10.90 -13.09
C CYS A 176 25.90 -11.23 -13.93
N VAL A 177 25.28 -12.40 -13.69
CA VAL A 177 24.03 -12.81 -14.35
C VAL A 177 22.90 -11.79 -14.16
N TYR A 178 22.84 -11.15 -12.99
CA TYR A 178 21.85 -10.10 -12.71
C TYR A 178 22.05 -8.85 -13.58
N CYS A 179 23.28 -8.53 -13.92
CA CYS A 179 23.64 -7.39 -14.76
C CYS A 179 23.23 -7.65 -16.23
N GLU A 180 23.44 -8.89 -16.71
CA GLU A 180 22.93 -9.36 -18.01
C GLU A 180 21.40 -9.29 -18.11
N ARG A 181 20.68 -9.48 -16.99
CA ARG A 181 19.21 -9.32 -16.98
C ARG A 181 18.77 -7.85 -16.90
N GLN A 182 19.56 -7.01 -16.24
CA GLN A 182 19.24 -5.59 -16.08
C GLN A 182 19.47 -4.78 -17.36
N ALA A 183 20.52 -5.11 -18.13
CA ALA A 183 20.97 -4.30 -19.25
C ALA A 183 19.92 -4.09 -20.36
N PRO A 184 19.16 -5.10 -20.82
CA PRO A 184 18.09 -4.88 -21.80
C PRO A 184 16.97 -3.96 -21.29
N LEU A 185 16.71 -3.92 -19.99
CA LEU A 185 15.69 -3.02 -19.42
C LEU A 185 16.15 -1.56 -19.42
N LEU A 186 17.45 -1.34 -19.25
CA LEU A 186 18.08 -0.02 -19.39
C LEU A 186 18.14 0.42 -20.85
N ALA A 187 18.25 -0.51 -21.81
CA ALA A 187 18.17 -0.17 -23.24
C ALA A 187 16.84 0.50 -23.61
N TYR A 188 15.71 0.07 -23.04
CA TYR A 188 14.43 0.76 -23.22
C TYR A 188 14.43 2.20 -22.66
N LEU A 189 15.23 2.48 -21.64
CA LEU A 189 15.41 3.84 -21.13
C LEU A 189 16.32 4.68 -22.05
N GLU A 190 17.32 4.08 -22.71
CA GLU A 190 18.07 4.76 -23.79
C GLU A 190 17.14 5.16 -24.94
N GLU A 191 16.19 4.29 -25.31
CA GLU A 191 15.17 4.60 -26.32
C GLU A 191 14.24 5.75 -25.90
N LEU A 192 14.00 5.89 -24.59
CA LEU A 192 13.28 7.03 -24.00
C LEU A 192 14.14 8.30 -23.85
N GLY A 193 15.41 8.27 -24.26
CA GLY A 193 16.28 9.45 -24.31
C GLY A 193 17.30 9.58 -23.17
N PHE A 194 17.34 8.65 -22.20
CA PHE A 194 18.37 8.68 -21.17
C PHE A 194 19.74 8.37 -21.75
N ASP A 195 20.74 9.20 -21.43
CA ASP A 195 22.14 8.83 -21.65
C ASP A 195 22.59 7.85 -20.56
N ILE A 196 23.01 6.65 -20.95
CA ILE A 196 23.42 5.60 -20.02
C ILE A 196 24.93 5.42 -20.11
N LEU A 197 25.62 5.77 -19.02
CA LEU A 197 27.03 5.47 -18.83
C LEU A 197 27.17 4.13 -18.11
N ALA A 198 27.47 3.09 -18.88
CA ALA A 198 27.76 1.77 -18.35
C ALA A 198 29.20 1.69 -17.84
N ILE A 199 29.40 1.32 -16.57
CA ILE A 199 30.70 1.29 -15.90
C ILE A 199 30.99 -0.15 -15.47
N SER A 200 31.99 -0.75 -16.10
CA SER A 200 32.46 -2.09 -15.81
C SER A 200 33.43 -2.07 -14.62
N ILE A 201 33.05 -2.71 -13.52
CA ILE A 201 33.89 -2.79 -12.30
C ILE A 201 35.10 -3.72 -12.52
N ASP A 202 34.93 -4.78 -13.31
CA ASP A 202 35.97 -5.78 -13.59
C ASP A 202 36.66 -5.57 -14.95
N GLY A 203 36.26 -4.54 -15.70
CA GLY A 203 36.79 -4.24 -17.04
C GLY A 203 36.24 -5.14 -18.16
N GLY A 204 35.38 -6.10 -17.84
CA GLY A 204 34.72 -6.95 -18.83
C GLY A 204 33.52 -6.27 -19.50
N GLN A 205 32.83 -7.01 -20.38
CA GLN A 205 31.71 -6.52 -21.18
C GLN A 205 30.46 -7.36 -20.97
N LEU A 206 29.29 -6.72 -21.03
CA LEU A 206 28.00 -7.41 -21.03
C LEU A 206 27.79 -8.15 -22.36
N GLN A 207 27.11 -9.28 -22.33
CA GLN A 207 26.78 -10.04 -23.53
C GLN A 207 25.38 -9.70 -24.06
N SER A 208 24.45 -9.35 -23.18
CA SER A 208 23.03 -9.12 -23.50
C SER A 208 22.77 -7.83 -24.27
N HIS A 209 23.52 -6.76 -24.00
CA HIS A 209 23.36 -5.44 -24.62
C HIS A 209 24.66 -4.65 -24.52
N GLN A 210 25.00 -3.91 -25.58
CA GLN A 210 26.17 -3.03 -25.62
C GLN A 210 25.73 -1.56 -25.59
N PHE A 211 26.04 -0.87 -24.49
CA PHE A 211 25.76 0.56 -24.35
C PHE A 211 26.75 1.39 -25.15
N LYS A 212 26.29 2.50 -25.74
CA LYS A 212 27.12 3.43 -26.52
C LYS A 212 28.28 3.97 -25.69
N ASN A 213 28.00 4.31 -24.44
CA ASN A 213 28.94 4.88 -23.49
C ASN A 213 29.32 3.82 -22.44
N THR A 214 30.36 3.04 -22.71
CA THR A 214 30.90 2.07 -21.75
C THR A 214 32.31 2.49 -21.30
N LYS A 215 32.57 2.44 -19.99
CA LYS A 215 33.87 2.75 -19.37
C LYS A 215 34.26 1.69 -18.35
N VAL A 216 35.55 1.59 -18.07
CA VAL A 216 36.06 0.80 -16.94
C VAL A 216 36.04 1.68 -15.70
N ASP A 217 35.71 1.09 -14.54
CA ASP A 217 35.78 1.79 -13.26
C ASP A 217 37.21 2.26 -12.99
N ALA A 218 37.32 3.54 -12.62
CA ALA A 218 38.53 4.27 -12.27
C ALA A 218 38.37 4.97 -10.91
N GLY A 219 37.44 4.49 -10.08
CA GLY A 219 37.12 5.04 -8.75
C GLY A 219 35.69 5.57 -8.62
N GLN A 220 34.90 5.61 -9.70
CA GLN A 220 33.50 6.04 -9.67
C GLN A 220 32.68 5.15 -8.73
N ALA A 221 32.89 3.84 -8.77
CA ALA A 221 32.19 2.89 -7.92
C ALA A 221 32.44 3.15 -6.43
N GLN A 222 33.68 3.49 -6.07
CA GLN A 222 34.05 3.83 -4.70
C GLN A 222 33.42 5.15 -4.25
N VAL A 223 33.46 6.20 -5.09
CA VAL A 223 32.87 7.51 -4.81
C VAL A 223 31.36 7.42 -4.60
N LEU A 224 30.67 6.64 -5.43
CA LEU A 224 29.21 6.47 -5.36
C LEU A 224 28.76 5.40 -4.35
N GLY A 225 29.70 4.79 -3.63
CA GLY A 225 29.41 3.78 -2.60
C GLY A 225 28.75 2.53 -3.16
N VAL A 226 29.20 2.06 -4.32
CA VAL A 226 28.72 0.81 -4.94
C VAL A 226 29.21 -0.38 -4.10
N ARG A 227 28.26 -1.16 -3.59
CA ARG A 227 28.46 -2.35 -2.75
C ARG A 227 28.02 -3.63 -3.44
N ALA A 228 27.08 -3.53 -4.39
CA ALA A 228 26.55 -4.67 -5.15
C ALA A 228 26.28 -4.27 -6.60
N THR A 229 26.34 -5.24 -7.51
CA THR A 229 25.97 -5.06 -8.93
C THR A 229 24.77 -5.95 -9.30
N PRO A 230 23.84 -5.50 -10.15
CA PRO A 230 23.84 -4.21 -10.84
C PRO A 230 23.56 -3.03 -9.89
N ALA A 231 24.22 -1.89 -10.11
CA ALA A 231 23.91 -0.66 -9.39
C ALA A 231 23.62 0.49 -10.35
N MET A 232 22.55 1.22 -10.08
CA MET A 232 22.02 2.26 -10.95
C MET A 232 21.85 3.55 -10.16
N PHE A 233 22.31 4.65 -10.74
CA PHE A 233 22.21 6.00 -10.18
C PHE A 233 21.73 6.96 -11.27
N LEU A 234 20.92 7.95 -10.90
CA LEU A 234 20.73 9.14 -11.72
C LEU A 234 21.84 10.13 -11.42
N MET A 235 22.31 10.82 -12.45
CA MET A 235 23.30 11.88 -12.32
C MET A 235 22.93 13.06 -13.21
N ASN A 236 22.87 14.27 -12.65
CA ASN A 236 22.59 15.49 -13.40
C ASN A 236 23.89 16.13 -13.93
N GLU A 237 23.72 17.20 -14.72
CA GLU A 237 24.86 17.95 -15.30
C GLU A 237 25.77 18.61 -14.25
N ASP A 238 25.21 18.97 -13.08
CA ASP A 238 25.97 19.53 -11.95
C ASP A 238 26.81 18.48 -11.20
N GLY A 239 26.70 17.20 -11.58
CA GLY A 239 27.40 16.09 -10.97
C GLY A 239 26.78 15.59 -9.66
N GLN A 240 25.56 16.02 -9.33
CA GLN A 240 24.78 15.46 -8.23
C GLN A 240 24.26 14.09 -8.64
N PHE A 241 24.38 13.11 -7.74
CA PHE A 241 23.93 11.76 -8.00
C PHE A 241 22.87 11.31 -6.99
N SER A 242 21.96 10.45 -7.45
CA SER A 242 20.94 9.83 -6.63
C SER A 242 20.81 8.35 -6.96
N ALA A 243 20.90 7.49 -5.94
CA ALA A 243 20.78 6.05 -6.14
C ALA A 243 19.35 5.67 -6.55
N LEU A 244 19.23 4.88 -7.63
CA LEU A 244 17.99 4.20 -8.02
C LEU A 244 17.88 2.84 -7.33
N GLY A 245 19.00 2.12 -7.21
CA GLY A 245 19.09 0.85 -6.52
C GLY A 245 20.39 0.11 -6.83
N GLN A 246 20.82 -0.73 -5.90
CA GLN A 246 21.99 -1.62 -6.06
C GLN A 246 21.53 -3.09 -6.09
N THR A 247 20.55 -3.37 -6.96
CA THR A 247 19.92 -4.68 -7.17
C THR A 247 19.24 -4.70 -8.53
N VAL A 248 18.75 -5.86 -8.96
CA VAL A 248 17.90 -5.97 -10.15
C VAL A 248 16.57 -5.27 -9.90
N LEU A 249 16.14 -4.45 -10.85
CA LEU A 249 14.88 -3.75 -10.86
C LEU A 249 14.08 -4.10 -12.12
N SER A 250 12.78 -4.32 -11.95
CA SER A 250 11.89 -4.45 -13.10
C SER A 250 11.81 -3.12 -13.87
N TYR A 251 11.38 -3.16 -15.13
CA TYR A 251 11.19 -1.93 -15.91
C TYR A 251 10.18 -0.97 -15.25
N ALA A 252 9.11 -1.51 -14.64
CA ALA A 252 8.16 -0.71 -13.89
C ALA A 252 8.80 -0.04 -12.66
N ASP A 253 9.64 -0.78 -11.92
CA ASP A 253 10.37 -0.22 -10.77
C ASP A 253 11.37 0.85 -11.17
N LEU A 254 12.09 0.66 -12.27
CA LEU A 254 13.02 1.66 -12.81
C LEU A 254 12.28 2.96 -13.12
N ARG A 255 11.23 2.89 -13.94
CA ARG A 255 10.41 4.05 -14.31
C ARG A 255 9.89 4.78 -13.06
N LYS A 256 9.31 4.03 -12.11
CA LYS A 256 8.78 4.59 -10.86
C LYS A 256 9.88 5.24 -10.02
N ARG A 257 11.01 4.57 -9.80
CA ARG A 257 12.12 5.07 -8.97
C ARG A 257 12.76 6.30 -9.58
N ILE A 258 12.92 6.36 -10.90
CA ILE A 258 13.41 7.54 -11.61
C ILE A 258 12.51 8.74 -11.32
N LEU A 259 11.20 8.60 -11.46
CA LEU A 259 10.26 9.69 -11.21
C LEU A 259 10.22 10.11 -9.73
N LEU A 260 10.29 9.16 -8.79
CA LEU A 260 10.34 9.46 -7.36
C LEU A 260 11.61 10.22 -6.97
N VAL A 261 12.76 9.82 -7.52
CA VAL A 261 14.01 10.53 -7.31
C VAL A 261 13.94 11.91 -7.97
N ALA A 262 13.47 12.00 -9.22
CA ALA A 262 13.32 13.26 -9.91
C ALA A 262 12.41 14.25 -9.14
N ALA A 263 11.36 13.77 -8.50
CA ALA A 263 10.49 14.59 -7.66
C ALA A 263 11.22 15.09 -6.41
N ARG A 264 11.99 14.20 -5.75
CA ARG A 264 12.81 14.57 -4.59
C ARG A 264 13.87 15.61 -4.91
N GLU A 265 14.50 15.50 -6.09
CA GLU A 265 15.49 16.47 -6.57
C GLU A 265 14.85 17.72 -7.22
N GLY A 266 13.52 17.83 -7.25
CA GLY A 266 12.80 18.99 -7.78
C GLY A 266 12.82 19.11 -9.31
N TRP A 267 13.15 18.06 -10.04
CA TRP A 267 13.17 18.05 -11.51
C TRP A 267 11.78 17.94 -12.14
N VAL A 268 10.84 17.34 -11.39
CA VAL A 268 9.42 17.19 -11.72
C VAL A 268 8.57 17.66 -10.53
N THR A 269 7.37 18.16 -10.80
CA THR A 269 6.45 18.61 -9.75
C THR A 269 5.59 17.46 -9.22
N GLU A 270 4.95 17.64 -8.07
CA GLU A 270 4.00 16.66 -7.53
C GLU A 270 2.78 16.48 -8.46
N GLU A 271 2.33 17.55 -9.12
CA GLU A 271 1.23 17.53 -10.09
C GLU A 271 1.58 16.68 -11.31
N GLU A 272 2.81 16.81 -11.83
CA GLU A 272 3.30 15.99 -12.93
C GLU A 272 3.39 14.51 -12.54
N LEU A 273 3.82 14.23 -11.31
CA LEU A 273 3.87 12.87 -10.79
C LEU A 273 2.46 12.26 -10.64
N LYS A 274 1.48 13.04 -10.21
CA LYS A 274 0.06 12.61 -10.10
C LYS A 274 -0.52 12.22 -11.45
N GLU A 275 -0.18 12.92 -12.54
CA GLU A 275 -0.62 12.58 -13.91
C GLU A 275 -0.15 11.20 -14.39
N THR A 276 0.86 10.61 -13.76
CA THR A 276 1.32 9.25 -14.07
C THR A 276 0.48 8.14 -13.43
N GLN A 277 -0.43 8.50 -12.53
CA GLN A 277 -1.28 7.54 -11.84
C GLN A 277 -2.47 7.10 -12.72
N PRO A 278 -2.94 5.85 -12.60
CA PRO A 278 -4.07 5.32 -13.38
C PRO A 278 -5.41 5.77 -12.78
N PHE A 279 -5.59 7.08 -12.62
CA PHE A 279 -6.81 7.71 -12.12
C PHE A 279 -7.36 8.70 -13.16
N ILE A 280 -8.67 8.92 -13.11
CA ILE A 280 -9.32 9.98 -13.89
C ILE A 280 -8.99 11.31 -13.20
N ASN A 281 -8.52 12.30 -13.98
CA ASN A 281 -8.22 13.66 -13.51
C ASN A 281 -7.47 13.71 -12.16
N PRO A 282 -6.29 13.10 -12.05
CA PRO A 282 -5.62 12.87 -10.76
C PRO A 282 -5.32 14.16 -9.98
N ASN A 283 -5.08 15.28 -10.67
CA ASN A 283 -4.80 16.57 -10.05
C ASN A 283 -6.04 17.31 -9.52
N THR A 284 -7.25 16.91 -9.91
CA THR A 284 -8.50 17.53 -9.41
C THR A 284 -9.20 16.67 -8.35
N GLN A 285 -8.58 15.56 -7.93
CA GLN A 285 -9.17 14.68 -6.93
C GLN A 285 -9.08 15.32 -5.53
N PRO A 286 -10.16 15.29 -4.74
CA PRO A 286 -10.15 15.84 -3.39
C PRO A 286 -9.21 15.00 -2.49
N ASP A 287 -8.45 15.69 -1.64
CA ASP A 287 -7.62 15.05 -0.63
C ASP A 287 -8.14 15.41 0.76
N LEU A 288 -8.96 14.52 1.32
CA LEU A 288 -9.57 14.71 2.63
C LEU A 288 -8.55 14.85 3.75
N SER A 289 -7.32 14.33 3.59
CA SER A 289 -6.25 14.52 4.59
C SER A 289 -5.79 15.97 4.69
N GLN A 290 -5.95 16.74 3.62
CA GLN A 290 -5.59 18.16 3.55
C GLN A 290 -6.80 19.07 3.71
N GLU A 291 -7.96 18.67 3.16
CA GLU A 291 -9.19 19.46 3.19
C GLU A 291 -9.85 19.45 4.57
N LEU A 292 -9.96 18.28 5.22
CA LEU A 292 -10.67 18.18 6.49
C LEU A 292 -10.03 19.05 7.59
N PRO A 293 -8.71 19.07 7.80
CA PRO A 293 -8.09 19.98 8.78
C PRO A 293 -8.30 21.47 8.48
N LYS A 294 -8.38 21.84 7.18
CA LYS A 294 -8.67 23.23 6.78
C LYS A 294 -10.11 23.60 7.11
N LEU A 295 -11.07 22.72 6.81
CA LEU A 295 -12.48 22.93 7.11
C LEU A 295 -12.75 22.98 8.63
N LEU A 296 -12.05 22.17 9.42
CA LEU A 296 -12.14 22.22 10.88
C LEU A 296 -11.63 23.55 11.45
N LYS A 297 -10.51 24.06 10.93
CA LYS A 297 -9.99 25.38 11.33
C LYS A 297 -10.95 26.50 10.92
N ALA A 298 -11.49 26.42 9.71
CA ALA A 298 -12.46 27.38 9.21
C ALA A 298 -13.78 27.38 10.00
N ALA A 299 -14.22 26.22 10.48
CA ALA A 299 -15.40 26.11 11.34
C ALA A 299 -15.22 26.79 12.70
N ALA A 300 -14.00 26.76 13.26
CA ALA A 300 -13.65 27.46 14.49
C ALA A 300 -13.39 28.97 14.29
N ASP A 301 -12.80 29.35 13.16
CA ASP A 301 -12.55 30.75 12.79
C ASP A 301 -12.88 30.99 11.31
N PRO A 302 -14.06 31.58 11.01
CA PRO A 302 -14.49 31.85 9.64
C PRO A 302 -13.58 32.82 8.87
N SER A 303 -12.76 33.62 9.57
CA SER A 303 -11.81 34.52 8.90
C SER A 303 -10.61 33.79 8.28
N SER A 304 -10.41 32.51 8.63
CA SER A 304 -9.37 31.64 8.08
C SER A 304 -9.78 30.89 6.80
N LEU A 305 -10.99 31.15 6.29
CA LEU A 305 -11.52 30.53 5.08
C LEU A 305 -10.70 30.89 3.84
N PHE A 306 -9.99 29.90 3.30
CA PHE A 306 -9.42 29.94 1.95
C PHE A 306 -9.81 28.64 1.22
N GLY A 307 -10.66 28.72 0.19
CA GLY A 307 -11.18 27.53 -0.49
C GLY A 307 -12.35 27.79 -1.45
N SER A 308 -12.99 26.71 -1.92
CA SER A 308 -14.12 26.76 -2.84
C SER A 308 -15.35 27.43 -2.20
N LYS A 309 -16.09 28.20 -3.00
CA LYS A 309 -17.23 29.00 -2.54
C LYS A 309 -18.27 28.16 -1.79
N GLU A 310 -18.54 26.95 -2.26
CA GLU A 310 -19.52 26.02 -1.68
C GLU A 310 -19.13 25.53 -0.29
N GLN A 311 -17.86 25.20 -0.07
CA GLN A 311 -17.35 24.80 1.24
C GLN A 311 -17.37 25.97 2.22
N SER A 312 -17.06 27.18 1.75
CA SER A 312 -17.15 28.40 2.56
C SER A 312 -18.60 28.72 2.97
N GLU A 313 -19.55 28.55 2.05
CA GLU A 313 -20.98 28.72 2.34
C GLU A 313 -21.48 27.67 3.34
N ALA A 314 -21.05 26.41 3.21
CA ALA A 314 -21.40 25.35 4.15
C ALA A 314 -20.91 25.62 5.58
N VAL A 315 -19.64 26.05 5.72
CA VAL A 315 -19.06 26.40 7.03
C VAL A 315 -19.72 27.66 7.63
N MET A 316 -20.04 28.66 6.80
CA MET A 316 -20.71 29.88 7.25
C MET A 316 -22.17 29.64 7.67
N ALA A 317 -22.83 28.67 7.05
CA ALA A 317 -24.21 28.25 7.34
C ALA A 317 -24.34 27.41 8.62
N LEU A 318 -23.23 26.99 9.24
CA LEU A 318 -23.26 26.32 10.55
C LEU A 318 -23.82 27.27 11.62
N SER A 319 -24.55 26.70 12.59
CA SER A 319 -25.09 27.45 13.72
C SER A 319 -23.95 28.00 14.60
N ASP A 320 -24.20 29.09 15.34
CA ASP A 320 -23.18 29.68 16.21
C ASP A 320 -22.78 28.74 17.37
N GLU A 321 -23.68 27.87 17.83
CA GLU A 321 -23.38 26.83 18.82
C GLU A 321 -22.43 25.75 18.27
N ASP A 322 -22.54 25.41 16.98
CA ASP A 322 -21.65 24.44 16.32
C ASP A 322 -20.25 25.00 16.10
N LYS A 323 -20.11 26.33 15.94
CA LYS A 323 -18.82 27.01 15.82
C LYS A 323 -18.06 27.07 17.15
N GLU A 324 -18.75 27.17 18.28
CA GLU A 324 -18.13 27.22 19.61
C GLU A 324 -17.75 25.83 20.17
N LYS A 325 -18.50 24.78 19.83
CA LYS A 325 -18.30 23.41 20.36
C LYS A 325 -18.38 22.35 19.26
N PHE A 326 -17.39 22.41 18.37
CA PHE A 326 -17.27 21.45 17.27
C PHE A 326 -16.79 20.06 17.74
N THR A 327 -16.01 20.03 18.82
CA THR A 327 -15.48 18.79 19.45
C THR A 327 -15.95 18.70 20.90
N ASP A 328 -16.08 17.47 21.41
CA ASP A 328 -16.29 17.24 22.83
C ASP A 328 -14.98 17.30 23.64
N GLU A 329 -15.06 17.10 24.96
CA GLU A 329 -13.90 17.12 25.87
C GLU A 329 -12.82 16.07 25.52
N GLN A 330 -13.14 15.09 24.66
CA GLN A 330 -12.26 14.02 24.19
C GLN A 330 -11.77 14.24 22.75
N ASN A 331 -12.00 15.44 22.18
CA ASN A 331 -11.74 15.77 20.78
C ASN A 331 -12.57 14.95 19.77
N PHE A 332 -13.69 14.35 20.19
CA PHE A 332 -14.58 13.64 19.29
C PHE A 332 -15.53 14.62 18.60
N ILE A 333 -15.70 14.43 17.28
CA ILE A 333 -16.61 15.22 16.45
C ILE A 333 -17.84 14.36 16.17
N GLU A 334 -19.01 14.91 16.44
CA GLU A 334 -20.28 14.23 16.16
C GLU A 334 -20.43 13.99 14.64
N PRO A 335 -20.90 12.81 14.19
CA PRO A 335 -20.93 12.45 12.77
C PRO A 335 -21.69 13.44 11.88
N THR A 336 -22.84 13.96 12.34
CA THR A 336 -23.65 14.93 11.59
C THR A 336 -22.89 16.24 11.40
N LYS A 337 -22.20 16.74 12.44
CA LYS A 337 -21.34 17.93 12.34
C LYS A 337 -20.18 17.72 11.36
N LEU A 338 -19.54 16.54 11.40
CA LEU A 338 -18.43 16.23 10.51
C LEU A 338 -18.89 16.20 9.03
N ILE A 339 -20.03 15.58 8.75
CA ILE A 339 -20.60 15.51 7.41
C ILE A 339 -21.03 16.90 6.92
N ALA A 340 -21.58 17.73 7.80
CA ALA A 340 -22.04 19.09 7.46
C ALA A 340 -20.94 19.99 6.90
N LEU A 341 -19.67 19.78 7.28
CA LEU A 341 -18.52 20.54 6.76
C LEU A 341 -18.38 20.45 5.23
N PHE A 342 -18.85 19.36 4.65
CA PHE A 342 -18.71 19.09 3.22
C PHE A 342 -19.95 19.47 2.40
N GLY A 343 -21.01 19.94 3.06
CA GLY A 343 -22.23 20.41 2.40
C GLY A 343 -22.80 19.41 1.40
N LYS A 344 -23.08 19.89 0.17
CA LYS A 344 -23.63 19.07 -0.92
C LYS A 344 -22.69 17.95 -1.39
N ALA A 345 -21.37 18.10 -1.26
CA ALA A 345 -20.41 17.11 -1.75
C ALA A 345 -20.47 15.79 -0.98
N ALA A 346 -20.91 15.81 0.28
CA ALA A 346 -21.13 14.62 1.10
C ALA A 346 -22.55 14.03 0.98
N GLN A 347 -23.45 14.68 0.24
CA GLN A 347 -24.83 14.23 0.07
C GLN A 347 -24.95 13.34 -1.17
N THR A 348 -25.77 12.30 -1.06
CA THR A 348 -26.06 11.34 -2.15
C THR A 348 -27.47 11.54 -2.74
N HIS A 349 -28.27 12.44 -2.18
CA HIS A 349 -29.66 12.69 -2.54
C HIS A 349 -29.92 14.20 -2.57
N GLY A 350 -30.80 14.64 -3.46
CA GLY A 350 -31.23 16.03 -3.57
C GLY A 350 -32.56 16.16 -4.31
N GLN A 351 -33.19 17.33 -4.22
CA GLN A 351 -34.41 17.66 -4.95
C GLN A 351 -34.08 18.80 -5.93
N LEU A 352 -34.53 18.68 -7.17
CA LEU A 352 -34.47 19.78 -8.13
C LEU A 352 -35.41 20.88 -7.64
N GLU A 353 -34.95 22.13 -7.62
CA GLU A 353 -35.80 23.27 -7.27
C GLU A 353 -36.83 23.51 -8.38
N ASP A 354 -38.03 23.99 -8.02
CA ASP A 354 -39.25 24.06 -8.85
C ASP A 354 -39.17 24.95 -10.14
N GLY A 355 -37.98 25.36 -10.56
CA GLY A 355 -37.72 26.11 -11.81
C GLY A 355 -37.17 25.27 -12.97
N ASP A 356 -36.62 24.08 -12.70
CA ASP A 356 -36.03 23.20 -13.71
C ASP A 356 -37.04 22.15 -14.17
N GLN A 357 -38.10 22.58 -14.86
CA GLN A 357 -39.01 21.64 -15.53
C GLN A 357 -38.29 20.95 -16.69
N ILE A 358 -37.75 19.76 -16.43
CA ILE A 358 -37.23 18.88 -17.48
C ILE A 358 -38.43 18.21 -18.14
N GLU A 359 -38.89 18.76 -19.27
CA GLU A 359 -39.84 18.06 -20.13
C GLU A 359 -39.15 16.83 -20.72
N PHE A 360 -39.50 15.64 -20.22
CA PHE A 360 -39.18 14.38 -20.88
C PHE A 360 -40.01 14.31 -22.18
N THR A 361 -39.47 14.85 -23.26
CA THR A 361 -40.03 14.68 -24.60
C THR A 361 -39.86 13.21 -25.00
N GLN A 362 -40.98 12.54 -25.28
CA GLN A 362 -41.05 11.13 -25.71
C GLN A 362 -40.54 10.94 -27.14
#